data_AF-R7BFK0-F1
#
_entry.id   AF-R7BFK0-F1
#
_cell.length_a   1.000
_cell.length_b   1.000
_cell.length_c   1.000
_cell.angle_alpha   90.00
_cell.angle_beta   90.00
_cell.angle_gamma   90.00
#
_symmetry.space_group_name_H-M   'P 1'
#
loop_
_entity.id
_entity.type
_entity.pdbx_description
1 polymer ?
#
loop_
_entity_poly.entity_id
_entity_poly.type
_entity_poly.pdbx_seq_one_letter_code
_entity_poly.pdbx_strand_id
1 'polypeptide(L)'
;MYIKAPWTLSEFFVEIIEDELNVKSVEFTDDVRAYSSYSFKPQLKTVGPKYGKLLGKIQGALKSIDGNAAMDTLNEKGALEFDYDGQKVELTKDDLLIEIAQTEGYVSDSWSGVTVVLDTNLTPELIEEGFLREIVSKIQTMRKEAGFEVMDTITIYADGSDKIKALLDAKADQITTEILATKVVTGELDGYTKEWDINGEQVTLGVKKN
;
A
#
# COMPACT_ATOMS: atom_id res chain seq x y z
N MET A 1 1.12 -8.05 2.33
CA MET A 1 -0.33 -7.89 2.61
C MET A 1 -0.71 -8.94 3.65
N TYR A 2 -1.53 -8.56 4.64
CA TYR A 2 -1.99 -9.46 5.69
C TYR A 2 -3.51 -9.64 5.59
N ILE A 3 -3.98 -10.87 5.75
CA ILE A 3 -5.40 -11.20 5.65
C ILE A 3 -5.81 -11.96 6.92
N LYS A 4 -6.80 -11.44 7.64
CA LYS A 4 -7.52 -12.17 8.67
C LYS A 4 -8.84 -12.65 8.10
N ALA A 5 -9.01 -13.96 8.03
CA ALA A 5 -10.23 -14.60 7.55
C ALA A 5 -10.43 -15.93 8.30
N PRO A 6 -11.67 -16.46 8.38
CA PRO A 6 -11.92 -17.77 8.99
C PRO A 6 -11.43 -18.96 8.13
N TRP A 7 -10.73 -18.68 7.04
CA TRP A 7 -10.22 -19.64 6.06
C TRP A 7 -8.90 -19.12 5.47
N THR A 8 -8.18 -20.02 4.81
CA THR A 8 -7.00 -19.70 4.00
C THR A 8 -7.28 -20.01 2.53
N LEU A 9 -6.44 -19.49 1.64
CA LEU A 9 -6.46 -19.81 0.22
C LEU A 9 -5.35 -20.80 -0.13
N SER A 10 -5.52 -21.52 -1.24
CA SER A 10 -4.42 -22.30 -1.83
C SER A 10 -3.37 -21.38 -2.44
N GLU A 11 -2.13 -21.86 -2.55
CA GLU A 11 -1.00 -21.17 -3.18
C GLU A 11 -1.37 -20.53 -4.53
N PHE A 12 -2.05 -21.29 -5.41
CA PHE A 12 -2.54 -20.78 -6.70
C PHE A 12 -3.36 -19.47 -6.60
N PHE A 13 -4.26 -19.34 -5.61
CA PHE A 13 -5.06 -18.13 -5.46
C PHE A 13 -4.28 -17.01 -4.76
N VAL A 14 -3.30 -17.37 -3.93
CA VAL A 14 -2.39 -16.40 -3.31
C VAL A 14 -1.53 -15.74 -4.39
N GLU A 15 -0.93 -16.53 -5.28
CA GLU A 15 -0.15 -16.01 -6.42
C GLU A 15 -0.97 -15.06 -7.30
N ILE A 16 -2.23 -15.40 -7.59
CA ILE A 16 -3.13 -14.50 -8.34
C ILE A 16 -3.31 -13.16 -7.61
N ILE A 17 -3.47 -13.17 -6.28
CA ILE A 17 -3.61 -11.92 -5.51
C ILE A 17 -2.31 -11.12 -5.55
N GLU A 18 -1.17 -11.79 -5.39
CA GLU A 18 0.15 -11.16 -5.45
C GLU A 18 0.39 -10.45 -6.78
N ASP A 19 0.06 -11.13 -7.89
CA ASP A 19 0.22 -10.60 -9.24
C ASP A 19 -0.77 -9.47 -9.54
N GLU A 20 -2.07 -9.67 -9.30
CA GLU A 20 -3.12 -8.70 -9.64
C GLU A 20 -3.06 -7.43 -8.80
N LEU A 21 -2.68 -7.55 -7.51
CA LEU A 21 -2.55 -6.40 -6.61
C LEU A 21 -1.12 -5.87 -6.54
N ASN A 22 -0.17 -6.51 -7.22
CA ASN A 22 1.25 -6.18 -7.18
C ASN A 22 1.78 -6.05 -5.74
N VAL A 23 1.49 -7.04 -4.91
CA VAL A 23 2.00 -7.12 -3.54
C VAL A 23 3.09 -8.17 -3.46
N LYS A 24 4.12 -7.92 -2.64
CA LYS A 24 5.28 -8.81 -2.53
C LYS A 24 4.97 -10.16 -1.87
N SER A 25 4.00 -10.18 -0.99
CA SER A 25 3.54 -11.39 -0.33
C SER A 25 2.14 -11.20 0.23
N VAL A 26 1.41 -12.30 0.35
CA VAL A 26 0.16 -12.37 1.10
C VAL A 26 0.30 -13.36 2.25
N GLU A 27 0.02 -12.90 3.47
CA GLU A 27 0.07 -13.72 4.67
C GLU A 27 -1.28 -13.76 5.36
N PHE A 28 -1.76 -14.97 5.67
CA PHE A 28 -2.96 -15.15 6.47
C PHE A 28 -2.60 -15.17 7.96
N THR A 29 -3.18 -14.26 8.74
CA THR A 29 -2.88 -14.13 10.17
C THR A 29 -4.13 -13.78 10.98
N ASP A 30 -4.25 -14.37 12.16
CA ASP A 30 -5.29 -14.02 13.13
C ASP A 30 -4.99 -12.71 13.87
N ASP A 31 -3.73 -12.29 13.86
CA ASP A 31 -3.22 -11.13 14.58
C ASP A 31 -2.88 -9.98 13.63
N VAL A 32 -3.93 -9.35 13.11
CA VAL A 32 -3.81 -8.09 12.37
C VAL A 32 -3.57 -6.88 13.28
N ARG A 33 -3.53 -7.05 14.61
CA ARG A 33 -3.34 -5.93 15.56
C ARG A 33 -1.91 -5.38 15.53
N ALA A 34 -0.95 -6.16 15.04
CA ALA A 34 0.39 -5.67 14.75
C ALA A 34 0.42 -4.61 13.63
N TYR A 35 -0.61 -4.60 12.76
CA TYR A 35 -0.67 -3.79 11.54
C TYR A 35 -1.88 -2.87 11.49
N SER A 36 -2.74 -2.91 12.51
CA SER A 36 -3.98 -2.15 12.59
C SER A 36 -4.31 -1.85 14.05
N SER A 37 -5.12 -0.82 14.27
CA SER A 37 -5.64 -0.46 15.58
C SER A 37 -7.17 -0.65 15.61
N TYR A 38 -7.80 -0.30 16.73
CA TYR A 38 -9.26 -0.24 16.84
C TYR A 38 -9.73 1.19 17.06
N SER A 39 -10.73 1.61 16.29
CA SER A 39 -11.48 2.84 16.53
C SER A 39 -12.73 2.51 17.31
N PHE A 40 -12.99 3.31 18.35
CA PHE A 40 -14.20 3.20 19.15
C PHE A 40 -15.08 4.43 18.94
N LYS A 41 -16.35 4.21 18.60
CA LYS A 41 -17.39 5.24 18.57
C LYS A 41 -18.52 4.84 19.53
N PRO A 42 -19.18 5.78 20.21
CA PRO A 42 -20.30 5.42 21.07
C PRO A 42 -21.51 4.99 20.24
N GLN A 43 -22.15 3.88 20.61
CA GLN A 43 -23.44 3.50 20.07
C GLN A 43 -24.51 4.45 20.63
N LEU A 44 -24.93 5.44 19.82
CA LEU A 44 -25.82 6.51 20.29
C LEU A 44 -27.16 6.00 20.82
N LYS A 45 -27.64 4.85 20.32
CA LYS A 45 -28.90 4.24 20.79
C LYS A 45 -28.84 3.79 22.25
N THR A 46 -27.68 3.36 22.72
CA THR A 46 -27.48 2.80 24.08
C THR A 46 -26.81 3.82 24.99
N VAL A 47 -25.79 4.53 24.51
CA VAL A 47 -25.02 5.53 25.26
C VAL A 47 -25.80 6.84 25.44
N GLY A 48 -26.59 7.26 24.45
CA GLY A 48 -27.35 8.51 24.50
C GLY A 48 -28.30 8.63 25.69
N PRO A 49 -29.19 7.64 25.93
CA PRO A 49 -30.08 7.64 27.10
C PRO A 49 -29.35 7.57 28.46
N LYS A 50 -28.22 6.84 28.54
CA LYS A 50 -27.45 6.66 29.79
C LYS A 50 -26.62 7.89 30.14
N TYR A 51 -25.93 8.45 29.15
CA TYR A 51 -24.83 9.40 29.35
C TYR A 51 -24.92 10.64 28.46
N GLY A 52 -26.11 11.02 28.00
CA GLY A 52 -26.30 12.11 27.01
C GLY A 52 -25.59 13.43 27.36
N LYS A 53 -25.51 13.81 28.63
CA LYS A 53 -24.78 15.01 29.09
C LYS A 53 -23.25 14.89 28.95
N LEU A 54 -22.72 13.67 28.97
CA LEU A 54 -21.29 13.35 28.87
C LEU A 54 -20.88 12.89 27.46
N LEU A 55 -21.81 12.81 26.51
CA LEU A 55 -21.57 12.23 25.19
C LEU A 55 -20.36 12.86 24.48
N GLY A 56 -20.22 14.18 24.53
CA GLY A 56 -19.08 14.88 23.93
C GLY A 56 -17.74 14.53 24.60
N LYS A 57 -17.71 14.35 25.93
CA LYS A 57 -16.52 13.91 26.66
C LYS A 57 -16.16 12.46 26.30
N ILE A 58 -17.16 11.58 26.24
CA ILE A 58 -17.00 10.18 25.83
C ILE A 58 -16.44 10.09 24.41
N GLN A 59 -16.99 10.84 23.46
CA GLN A 59 -16.48 10.88 22.09
C GLN A 59 -15.02 11.35 22.02
N GLY A 60 -14.66 12.39 22.79
CA GLY A 60 -13.28 12.87 22.85
C GLY A 60 -12.31 11.84 23.43
N ALA A 61 -12.71 11.16 24.51
CA ALA A 61 -11.90 10.12 25.14
C ALA A 61 -11.71 8.92 24.20
N LEU A 62 -12.79 8.41 23.59
CA LEU A 62 -12.72 7.29 22.65
C LEU A 62 -11.94 7.62 21.38
N LYS A 63 -11.93 8.88 20.93
CA LYS A 63 -11.13 9.30 19.77
C LYS A 63 -9.62 9.30 20.04
N SER A 64 -9.22 9.51 21.30
CA SER A 64 -7.81 9.68 21.69
C SER A 64 -7.24 8.45 22.40
N ILE A 65 -8.05 7.40 22.58
CA ILE A 65 -7.66 6.18 23.26
C ILE A 65 -6.73 5.35 22.38
N ASP A 66 -5.82 4.62 23.01
CA ASP A 66 -5.12 3.54 22.33
C ASP A 66 -6.12 2.42 22.03
N GLY A 67 -6.41 2.22 20.76
CA GLY A 67 -7.40 1.25 20.29
C GLY A 67 -7.11 -0.19 20.69
N ASN A 68 -5.84 -0.61 20.59
CA ASN A 68 -5.46 -1.99 20.89
C ASN A 68 -5.55 -2.25 22.41
N ALA A 69 -5.00 -1.34 23.23
CA ALA A 69 -5.10 -1.45 24.68
C ALA A 69 -6.55 -1.37 25.19
N ALA A 70 -7.39 -0.54 24.55
CA ALA A 70 -8.82 -0.46 24.86
C ALA A 70 -9.55 -1.76 24.51
N MET A 71 -9.25 -2.35 23.36
CA MET A 71 -9.84 -3.63 22.97
C MET A 71 -9.44 -4.76 23.92
N ASP A 72 -8.19 -4.80 24.38
CA ASP A 72 -7.72 -5.77 25.37
C ASP A 72 -8.46 -5.60 26.70
N THR A 73 -8.54 -4.37 27.19
CA THR A 73 -9.31 -4.05 28.41
C THR A 73 -10.76 -4.50 28.30
N LEU A 74 -11.39 -4.25 27.15
CA LEU A 74 -12.79 -4.62 26.89
C LEU A 74 -12.99 -6.15 26.83
N ASN A 75 -12.02 -6.90 26.32
CA ASN A 75 -12.07 -8.36 26.29
C ASN A 75 -11.81 -9.00 27.66
N GLU A 76 -10.89 -8.43 28.45
CA GLU A 76 -10.52 -8.95 29.77
C GLU A 76 -11.54 -8.57 30.85
N LYS A 77 -11.97 -7.31 30.88
CA LYS A 77 -12.81 -6.75 31.95
C LYS A 77 -14.28 -6.63 31.57
N GLY A 78 -14.61 -6.72 30.27
CA GLY A 78 -15.98 -6.60 29.75
C GLY A 78 -16.46 -5.16 29.51
N ALA A 79 -15.73 -4.15 30.00
CA ALA A 79 -16.08 -2.74 29.83
C ALA A 79 -14.87 -1.80 29.79
N LEU A 80 -15.05 -0.64 29.16
CA LEU A 80 -14.19 0.53 29.29
C LEU A 80 -14.76 1.48 30.35
N GLU A 81 -13.96 1.80 31.35
CA GLU A 81 -14.35 2.69 32.45
C GLU A 81 -13.72 4.07 32.28
N PHE A 82 -14.51 5.13 32.45
CA PHE A 82 -14.07 6.51 32.45
C PHE A 82 -14.63 7.24 33.67
N ASP A 83 -13.89 8.23 34.17
CA ASP A 83 -14.35 9.12 35.24
C ASP A 83 -14.32 10.57 34.73
N TYR A 84 -15.48 11.22 34.74
CA TYR A 84 -15.63 12.62 34.39
C TYR A 84 -16.13 13.40 35.61
N ASP A 85 -15.20 14.01 36.36
CA ASP A 85 -15.50 14.85 37.52
C ASP A 85 -16.29 14.11 38.62
N GLY A 86 -15.98 12.82 38.86
CA GLY A 86 -16.64 11.95 39.84
C GLY A 86 -17.84 11.18 39.27
N GLN A 87 -18.21 11.41 38.00
CA GLN A 87 -19.24 10.63 37.32
C GLN A 87 -18.59 9.47 36.55
N LYS A 88 -18.75 8.26 37.10
CA LYS A 88 -18.30 7.02 36.45
C LYS A 88 -19.15 6.68 35.24
N VAL A 89 -18.48 6.37 34.13
CA VAL A 89 -19.06 5.88 32.88
C VAL A 89 -18.46 4.52 32.59
N GLU A 90 -19.33 3.55 32.30
CA GLU A 90 -18.94 2.19 31.94
C GLU A 90 -19.54 1.89 30.57
N LEU A 91 -18.68 1.53 29.61
CA LEU A 91 -19.09 1.20 28.24
C LEU A 91 -18.75 -0.25 27.93
N THR A 92 -19.77 -1.09 27.77
CA THR A 92 -19.60 -2.48 27.33
C THR A 92 -19.52 -2.56 25.80
N LYS A 93 -19.31 -3.77 25.23
CA LYS A 93 -19.30 -3.97 23.77
C LYS A 93 -20.59 -3.46 23.08
N ASP A 94 -21.76 -3.60 23.70
CA ASP A 94 -23.03 -3.16 23.14
C ASP A 94 -23.20 -1.62 23.15
N ASP A 95 -22.39 -0.94 23.97
CA ASP A 95 -22.34 0.52 24.04
C ASP A 95 -21.35 1.11 23.02
N LEU A 96 -20.62 0.27 22.27
CA LEU A 96 -19.52 0.66 21.40
C LEU A 96 -19.74 0.16 19.96
N LEU A 97 -19.47 1.04 19.01
CA LEU A 97 -19.19 0.70 17.63
C LEU A 97 -17.68 0.56 17.50
N ILE A 98 -17.21 -0.67 17.31
CA ILE A 98 -15.80 -1.03 17.21
C ILE A 98 -15.48 -1.27 15.74
N GLU A 99 -14.57 -0.48 15.21
CA GLU A 99 -14.10 -0.57 13.84
C GLU A 99 -12.59 -0.82 13.86
N ILE A 100 -12.05 -1.45 12.83
CA ILE A 100 -10.60 -1.50 12.64
C ILE A 100 -10.14 -0.14 12.13
N ALA A 101 -9.12 0.41 12.76
CA ALA A 101 -8.52 1.69 12.42
C ALA A 101 -7.17 1.48 11.73
N GLN A 102 -6.90 2.35 10.75
CA GLN A 102 -5.63 2.37 10.04
C GLN A 102 -4.52 2.85 10.98
N THR A 103 -3.33 2.26 10.82
CA THR A 103 -2.10 2.68 11.50
C THR A 103 -1.18 3.32 10.48
N GLU A 104 -0.27 4.20 10.89
CA GLU A 104 0.70 4.80 9.97
C GLU A 104 1.50 3.71 9.22
N GLY A 105 1.66 3.88 7.90
CA GLY A 105 2.29 2.89 7.03
C GLY A 105 1.42 1.67 6.69
N TYR A 106 0.17 1.62 7.17
CA TYR A 106 -0.76 0.52 6.91
C TYR A 106 -2.15 1.00 6.52
N VAL A 107 -2.74 0.36 5.52
CA VAL A 107 -4.12 0.60 5.09
C VAL A 107 -4.90 -0.68 5.32
N SER A 108 -5.93 -0.62 6.17
CA SER A 108 -6.80 -1.75 6.47
C SER A 108 -8.22 -1.52 5.99
N ASP A 109 -8.87 -2.58 5.51
CA ASP A 109 -10.31 -2.61 5.27
C ASP A 109 -10.91 -3.93 5.79
N SER A 110 -12.21 -3.95 6.05
CA SER A 110 -12.90 -5.13 6.57
C SER A 110 -14.30 -5.29 6.00
N TRP A 111 -14.57 -6.48 5.49
CA TRP A 111 -15.86 -6.83 4.92
C TRP A 111 -16.24 -8.27 5.22
N SER A 112 -17.46 -8.47 5.73
CA SER A 112 -18.06 -9.79 5.96
C SER A 112 -17.19 -10.79 6.75
N GLY A 113 -16.46 -10.30 7.76
CA GLY A 113 -15.57 -11.13 8.60
C GLY A 113 -14.17 -11.38 8.02
N VAL A 114 -13.84 -10.74 6.90
CA VAL A 114 -12.49 -10.70 6.34
C VAL A 114 -11.90 -9.32 6.58
N THR A 115 -10.70 -9.26 7.11
CA THR A 115 -9.90 -8.03 7.24
C THR A 115 -8.67 -8.15 6.39
N VAL A 116 -8.42 -7.14 5.55
CA VAL A 116 -7.21 -7.04 4.73
C VAL A 116 -6.42 -5.84 5.23
N VAL A 117 -5.11 -6.02 5.39
CA VAL A 117 -4.17 -4.96 5.74
C VAL A 117 -3.05 -4.92 4.70
N LEU A 118 -2.86 -3.77 4.08
CA LEU A 118 -1.79 -3.50 3.14
C LEU A 118 -0.70 -2.67 3.83
N ASP A 119 0.53 -3.14 3.76
CA ASP A 119 1.72 -2.35 4.11
C ASP A 119 2.00 -1.37 2.98
N THR A 120 2.01 -0.07 3.29
CA THR A 120 2.23 1.02 2.32
C THR A 120 3.58 1.71 2.52
N ASN A 121 4.45 1.17 3.37
CA ASN A 121 5.79 1.70 3.55
C ASN A 121 6.64 1.44 2.29
N LEU A 122 7.18 2.51 1.72
CA LEU A 122 8.06 2.43 0.56
C LEU A 122 9.51 2.23 1.02
N THR A 123 10.06 1.05 0.74
CA THR A 123 11.51 0.81 0.89
C THR A 123 12.26 1.39 -0.32
N PRO A 124 13.57 1.68 -0.18
CA PRO A 124 14.39 2.12 -1.32
C PRO A 124 14.29 1.17 -2.52
N GLU A 125 14.24 -0.14 -2.29
CA GLU A 125 14.12 -1.16 -3.33
C GLU A 125 12.77 -1.10 -4.05
N LEU A 126 11.67 -0.88 -3.32
CA LEU A 126 10.33 -0.70 -3.91
C LEU A 126 10.26 0.57 -4.76
N ILE A 127 10.94 1.63 -4.33
CA ILE A 127 11.03 2.87 -5.11
C ILE A 127 11.80 2.60 -6.41
N GLU A 128 12.97 1.96 -6.35
CA GLU A 128 13.75 1.60 -7.54
C GLU A 128 12.95 0.74 -8.52
N GLU A 129 12.23 -0.27 -8.02
CA GLU A 129 11.36 -1.11 -8.85
C GLU A 129 10.23 -0.31 -9.51
N GLY A 130 9.64 0.65 -8.79
CA GLY A 130 8.65 1.57 -9.34
C GLY A 130 9.19 2.40 -10.51
N PHE A 131 10.43 2.91 -10.39
CA PHE A 131 11.12 3.60 -11.48
C PHE A 131 11.36 2.67 -12.68
N LEU A 132 11.88 1.45 -12.44
CA LEU A 132 12.13 0.48 -13.50
C LEU A 132 10.85 0.12 -14.27
N ARG A 133 9.76 -0.16 -13.55
CA ARG A 133 8.47 -0.50 -14.16
C ARG A 133 7.95 0.64 -15.03
N GLU A 134 8.09 1.88 -14.58
CA GLU A 134 7.68 3.03 -15.37
C GLU A 134 8.55 3.21 -16.62
N ILE A 135 9.89 3.09 -16.49
CA ILE A 135 10.82 3.11 -17.63
C ILE A 135 10.43 2.06 -18.68
N VAL A 136 10.23 0.82 -18.26
CA VAL A 136 9.81 -0.28 -19.12
C VAL A 136 8.50 0.06 -19.83
N SER A 137 7.51 0.58 -19.10
CA SER A 137 6.23 1.01 -19.67
C SER A 137 6.38 2.10 -20.73
N LYS A 138 7.23 3.10 -20.49
CA LYS A 138 7.50 4.17 -21.48
C LYS A 138 8.21 3.63 -22.71
N ILE A 139 9.22 2.77 -22.53
CA ILE A 139 9.94 2.16 -23.65
C ILE A 139 8.98 1.31 -24.50
N GLN A 140 8.12 0.50 -23.89
CA GLN A 140 7.13 -0.30 -24.61
C GLN A 140 6.12 0.58 -25.37
N THR A 141 5.70 1.70 -24.79
CA THR A 141 4.90 2.71 -25.49
C THR A 141 5.64 3.26 -26.70
N MET A 142 6.91 3.65 -26.53
CA MET A 142 7.75 4.18 -27.61
C MET A 142 7.97 3.16 -28.73
N ARG A 143 8.14 1.87 -28.41
CA ARG A 143 8.24 0.79 -29.42
C ARG A 143 7.00 0.74 -30.29
N LYS A 144 5.80 0.82 -29.69
CA LYS A 144 4.52 0.83 -30.43
C LYS A 144 4.41 2.08 -31.30
N GLU A 145 4.75 3.25 -30.75
CA GLU A 145 4.72 4.52 -31.48
C GLU A 145 5.71 4.54 -32.67
N ALA A 146 6.88 3.93 -32.51
CA ALA A 146 7.90 3.78 -33.55
C ALA A 146 7.58 2.66 -34.55
N GLY A 147 6.47 1.93 -34.40
CA GLY A 147 6.05 0.86 -35.28
C GLY A 147 6.88 -0.42 -35.18
N PHE A 148 7.51 -0.68 -34.04
CA PHE A 148 8.31 -1.88 -33.81
C PHE A 148 7.40 -3.08 -33.49
N GLU A 149 7.82 -4.25 -33.90
CA GLU A 149 7.17 -5.51 -33.56
C GLU A 149 7.60 -6.00 -32.17
N VAL A 150 6.80 -6.88 -31.57
CA VAL A 150 7.04 -7.41 -30.22
C VAL A 150 8.37 -8.16 -30.13
N MET A 151 8.75 -8.87 -31.20
CA MET A 151 9.97 -9.68 -31.25
C MET A 151 11.21 -8.87 -31.65
N ASP A 152 11.05 -7.59 -32.01
CA ASP A 152 12.18 -6.76 -32.38
C ASP A 152 13.12 -6.57 -31.20
N THR A 153 14.43 -6.66 -31.46
CA THR A 153 15.44 -6.26 -30.47
C THR A 153 15.81 -4.79 -30.67
N ILE A 154 16.09 -4.10 -29.57
CA ILE A 154 16.35 -2.67 -29.58
C ILE A 154 17.61 -2.30 -28.80
N THR A 155 18.16 -1.13 -29.09
CA THR A 155 19.04 -0.40 -28.18
C THR A 155 18.27 0.73 -27.51
N ILE A 156 18.42 0.86 -26.20
CA ILE A 156 17.80 1.90 -25.38
C ILE A 156 18.81 3.01 -25.14
N TYR A 157 18.35 4.25 -25.22
CA TYR A 157 19.13 5.44 -24.96
C TYR A 157 18.45 6.26 -23.86
N ALA A 158 19.23 6.95 -23.02
CA ALA A 158 18.69 7.84 -22.01
C ALA A 158 19.62 9.02 -21.71
N ASP A 159 19.05 10.22 -21.62
CA ASP A 159 19.76 11.42 -21.20
C ASP A 159 18.86 12.39 -20.40
N GLY A 160 19.47 13.34 -19.69
CA GLY A 160 18.78 14.38 -18.90
C GLY A 160 18.79 14.13 -17.39
N SER A 161 18.26 13.00 -16.90
CA SER A 161 18.25 12.67 -15.46
C SER A 161 19.42 11.76 -15.07
N ASP A 162 20.30 12.24 -14.20
CA ASP A 162 21.41 11.45 -13.65
C ASP A 162 20.92 10.26 -12.82
N LYS A 163 19.79 10.41 -12.13
CA LYS A 163 19.19 9.33 -11.35
C LYS A 163 18.69 8.21 -12.26
N ILE A 164 17.99 8.55 -13.35
CA ILE A 164 17.51 7.55 -14.31
C ILE A 164 18.69 6.90 -15.04
N LYS A 165 19.71 7.66 -15.44
CA LYS A 165 20.93 7.11 -16.05
C LYS A 165 21.62 6.11 -15.11
N ALA A 166 21.86 6.49 -13.86
CA ALA A 166 22.48 5.61 -12.87
C ALA A 166 21.66 4.33 -12.62
N LEU A 167 20.32 4.43 -12.58
CA LEU A 167 19.43 3.29 -12.43
C LEU A 167 19.51 2.35 -13.64
N LEU A 168 19.45 2.91 -14.85
CA LEU A 168 19.58 2.18 -16.11
C LEU A 168 20.92 1.44 -16.21
N ASP A 169 22.01 2.09 -15.80
CA ASP A 169 23.35 1.49 -15.77
C ASP A 169 23.42 0.36 -14.73
N ALA A 170 22.87 0.57 -13.53
CA ALA A 170 22.88 -0.42 -12.45
C ALA A 170 21.99 -1.65 -12.72
N LYS A 171 20.95 -1.50 -13.56
CA LYS A 171 19.93 -2.54 -13.83
C LYS A 171 19.87 -2.95 -15.30
N ALA A 172 20.93 -2.70 -16.06
CA ALA A 172 20.99 -2.95 -17.50
C ALA A 172 20.61 -4.39 -17.86
N ASP A 173 21.10 -5.39 -17.13
CA ASP A 173 20.81 -6.82 -17.38
C ASP A 173 19.32 -7.16 -17.19
N GLN A 174 18.69 -6.60 -16.16
CA GLN A 174 17.27 -6.80 -15.90
C GLN A 174 16.43 -6.18 -17.01
N ILE A 175 16.70 -4.92 -17.37
CA ILE A 175 15.95 -4.19 -18.39
C ILE A 175 16.12 -4.87 -19.76
N THR A 176 17.35 -5.21 -20.14
CA THR A 176 17.61 -5.85 -21.44
C THR A 176 16.86 -7.17 -21.60
N THR A 177 16.73 -7.95 -20.54
CA THR A 177 15.93 -9.18 -20.52
C THR A 177 14.44 -8.89 -20.66
N GLU A 178 13.91 -7.93 -19.89
CA GLU A 178 12.47 -7.64 -19.84
C GLU A 178 11.92 -7.04 -21.15
N ILE A 179 12.72 -6.25 -21.85
CA ILE A 179 12.27 -5.54 -23.06
C ILE A 179 12.99 -5.94 -24.35
N LEU A 180 13.64 -7.11 -24.38
CA LEU A 180 14.40 -7.63 -25.53
C LEU A 180 15.40 -6.60 -26.08
N ALA A 181 16.02 -5.82 -25.19
CA ALA A 181 17.05 -4.87 -25.60
C ALA A 181 18.42 -5.55 -25.61
N THR A 182 19.29 -5.15 -26.53
CA THR A 182 20.66 -5.66 -26.60
C THR A 182 21.65 -4.78 -25.85
N LYS A 183 21.29 -3.51 -25.63
CA LYS A 183 22.17 -2.51 -25.02
C LYS A 183 21.37 -1.36 -24.43
N VAL A 184 21.90 -0.80 -23.35
CA VAL A 184 21.51 0.48 -22.77
C VAL A 184 22.69 1.46 -22.96
N VAL A 185 22.39 2.68 -23.40
CA VAL A 185 23.36 3.76 -23.59
C VAL A 185 22.88 5.00 -22.85
N THR A 186 23.69 5.50 -21.93
CA THR A 186 23.37 6.69 -21.13
C THR A 186 24.23 7.88 -21.56
N GLY A 187 23.67 9.10 -21.50
CA GLY A 187 24.34 10.34 -21.89
C GLY A 187 24.34 10.65 -23.39
N GLU A 188 23.66 9.83 -24.18
CA GLU A 188 23.46 10.03 -25.62
C GLU A 188 22.02 9.68 -26.00
N LEU A 189 21.57 10.17 -27.16
CA LEU A 189 20.23 9.92 -27.70
C LEU A 189 20.32 9.50 -29.18
N ASP A 190 19.59 8.46 -29.56
CA ASP A 190 19.49 7.99 -30.95
C ASP A 190 18.13 7.28 -31.19
N GLY A 191 17.77 7.11 -32.46
CA GLY A 191 16.52 6.46 -32.88
C GLY A 191 15.29 7.34 -32.64
N TYR A 192 14.19 6.72 -32.23
CA TYR A 192 12.97 7.41 -31.85
C TYR A 192 13.10 7.91 -30.41
N THR A 193 13.14 9.22 -30.20
CA THR A 193 13.35 9.85 -28.90
C THR A 193 12.11 10.57 -28.40
N LYS A 194 11.91 10.58 -27.08
CA LYS A 194 10.79 11.28 -26.45
C LYS A 194 11.11 11.65 -25.01
N GLU A 195 10.68 12.83 -24.60
CA GLU A 195 10.74 13.29 -23.20
C GLU A 195 9.64 12.64 -22.36
N TRP A 196 10.00 12.25 -21.15
CA TRP A 196 9.12 11.66 -20.16
C TRP A 196 9.40 12.23 -18.77
N ASP A 197 8.33 12.36 -18.00
CA ASP A 197 8.38 12.45 -16.55
C ASP A 197 8.24 11.02 -16.00
N ILE A 198 9.27 10.55 -15.30
CA ILE A 198 9.27 9.24 -14.63
C ILE A 198 9.32 9.50 -13.13
N ASN A 199 8.17 9.37 -12.47
CA ASN A 199 7.99 9.62 -11.03
C ASN A 199 8.64 10.95 -10.53
N GLY A 200 8.54 12.02 -11.31
CA GLY A 200 9.09 13.35 -11.02
C GLY A 200 10.47 13.63 -11.63
N GLU A 201 11.10 12.64 -12.27
CA GLU A 201 12.39 12.78 -12.95
C GLU A 201 12.19 13.03 -14.44
N GLN A 202 12.63 14.20 -14.93
CA GLN A 202 12.57 14.53 -16.34
C GLN A 202 13.72 13.85 -17.09
N VAL A 203 13.41 13.01 -18.07
CA VAL A 203 14.38 12.26 -18.85
C VAL A 203 13.96 12.19 -20.31
N THR A 204 14.91 12.29 -21.23
CA THR A 204 14.68 11.93 -22.63
C THR A 204 15.12 10.49 -22.84
N LEU A 205 14.20 9.65 -23.30
CA LEU A 205 14.51 8.27 -23.69
C LEU A 205 14.62 8.18 -25.21
N GLY A 206 15.40 7.23 -25.70
CA GLY A 206 15.51 6.86 -27.11
C GLY A 206 15.38 5.36 -27.31
N VAL A 207 14.71 4.94 -28.38
CA VAL A 207 14.64 3.54 -28.80
C VAL A 207 15.05 3.40 -30.25
N LYS A 208 15.96 2.46 -30.52
CA LYS A 208 16.43 2.15 -31.87
C LYS A 208 16.33 0.66 -32.13
N LYS A 209 15.57 0.27 -33.14
CA LYS A 209 15.55 -1.10 -33.63
C LYS A 209 16.93 -1.48 -34.17
N ASN A 210 17.44 -2.64 -33.77
CA ASN A 210 18.71 -3.19 -34.25
C ASN A 210 18.57 -3.83 -35.62
#